data_AF-A0A820FHA1-F1
#
_entry.id   AF-A0A820FHA1-F1
#
_cell.length_a   1.000
_cell.length_b   1.000
_cell.length_c   1.000
_cell.angle_alpha   90.00
_cell.angle_beta   90.00
_cell.angle_gamma   90.00
#
_symmetry.space_group_name_H-M   'P 1'
#
loop_
_entity.id
_entity.type
_entity.pdbx_description
1 polymer ?
#
loop_
_entity_poly.entity_id
_entity_poly.type
_entity_poly.pdbx_seq_one_letter_code
_entity_poly.pdbx_strand_id
1 'polypeptide(L)'
;MDNFVFKLNTTTNTSKYYRCENPQCTMTLRTDINDILVGTKGHHSHPPEPEQIEVRKLKHVIKERAINENTPVPKIYDEETSRFCLTSLAIAIIPSQREISAMELFDGLSYVVPKNISSKKK
;
A
#
# COMPACT_ATOMS: atom_id res chain seq x y z
N MET A 1 0.59 3.07 15.20
CA MET A 1 0.15 2.96 13.78
C MET A 1 0.57 1.59 13.33
N ASP A 2 -0.41 0.72 13.12
CA ASP A 2 -0.16 -0.67 12.84
C ASP A 2 0.22 -0.85 11.37
N ASN A 3 1.39 -1.42 11.12
CA ASN A 3 2.00 -1.61 9.79
C ASN A 3 1.34 -2.79 9.07
N PHE A 4 0.05 -2.63 8.73
CA PHE A 4 -0.74 -3.63 8.02
C PHE A 4 -1.14 -3.19 6.63
N VAL A 5 -1.27 -4.17 5.75
CA VAL A 5 -1.67 -4.00 4.36
C VAL A 5 -3.16 -4.30 4.21
N PHE A 6 -3.86 -3.41 3.52
CA PHE A 6 -5.27 -3.55 3.20
C PHE A 6 -5.49 -3.56 1.68
N LYS A 7 -6.43 -4.40 1.23
CA LYS A 7 -6.92 -4.48 -0.13
C LYS A 7 -8.34 -3.93 -0.19
N LEU A 8 -8.63 -3.12 -1.19
CA LEU A 8 -9.99 -2.65 -1.45
C LEU A 8 -10.87 -3.85 -1.79
N ASN A 9 -11.93 -4.05 -1.02
CA ASN A 9 -12.89 -5.14 -1.22
C ASN A 9 -14.10 -4.65 -1.99
N THR A 10 -14.66 -3.51 -1.60
CA THR A 10 -15.90 -2.98 -2.19
C THR A 10 -15.95 -1.47 -2.04
N THR A 11 -16.43 -0.78 -3.05
CA THR A 11 -16.72 0.66 -2.98
C THR A 11 -18.22 0.87 -3.13
N THR A 12 -18.80 1.67 -2.24
CA THR A 12 -20.15 2.21 -2.37
C THR A 12 -20.06 3.69 -2.71
N ASN A 13 -21.20 4.31 -3.05
CA ASN A 13 -21.25 5.75 -3.36
C ASN A 13 -20.79 6.66 -2.22
N THR A 14 -20.78 6.15 -0.98
CA THR A 14 -20.47 6.94 0.23
C THR A 14 -19.29 6.40 1.03
N SER A 15 -18.84 5.16 0.79
CA SER A 15 -17.81 4.54 1.61
C SER A 15 -17.01 3.51 0.83
N LYS A 16 -15.73 3.38 1.15
CA LYS A 16 -14.86 2.32 0.65
C LYS A 16 -14.62 1.31 1.78
N TYR A 17 -14.71 0.04 1.43
CA TYR A 17 -14.51 -1.09 2.33
C TYR A 17 -13.25 -1.82 1.94
N TYR A 18 -12.38 -1.98 2.92
CA TYR A 18 -11.09 -2.60 2.81
C TYR A 18 -11.05 -3.85 3.68
N ARG A 19 -10.34 -4.86 3.20
CA ARG A 19 -10.04 -6.07 3.97
C ARG A 19 -8.53 -6.20 4.07
N CYS A 20 -8.04 -6.71 5.18
CA CYS A 20 -6.62 -7.07 5.26
C CYS A 20 -6.26 -8.05 4.15
N GLU A 21 -5.07 -7.91 3.58
CA GLU A 21 -4.65 -8.76 2.47
C GLU A 21 -4.44 -10.22 2.89
N ASN A 22 -4.04 -10.45 4.13
CA ASN A 22 -3.87 -11.80 4.64
C ASN A 22 -5.24 -12.52 4.68
N PRO A 23 -5.41 -13.65 3.95
CA PRO A 23 -6.69 -14.33 3.83
C PRO A 23 -7.21 -14.87 5.17
N GLN A 24 -6.30 -15.20 6.11
CA GLN A 24 -6.63 -15.66 7.45
C GLN A 24 -6.98 -14.52 8.41
N CYS A 25 -6.82 -13.27 7.98
CA CYS A 25 -7.15 -12.09 8.76
C CYS A 25 -8.60 -11.65 8.49
N THR A 26 -9.33 -11.37 9.58
CA THR A 26 -10.73 -10.91 9.55
C THR A 26 -10.87 -9.41 9.72
N MET A 27 -9.74 -8.68 9.85
CA MET A 27 -9.74 -7.23 9.96
C MET A 27 -10.29 -6.60 8.68
N THR A 28 -11.28 -5.74 8.86
CA THR A 28 -11.87 -4.92 7.81
C THR A 28 -11.85 -3.45 8.23
N LEU A 29 -11.65 -2.57 7.26
CA LEU A 29 -11.54 -1.14 7.46
C LEU A 29 -12.56 -0.46 6.54
N ARG A 30 -13.27 0.52 7.08
CA ARG A 30 -14.22 1.33 6.33
C ARG A 30 -13.74 2.77 6.31
N THR A 31 -13.59 3.32 5.12
CA THR A 31 -13.39 4.75 4.93
C THR A 31 -14.58 5.40 4.27
N ASP A 32 -14.60 6.72 4.34
CA ASP A 32 -15.40 7.58 3.48
C ASP A 32 -14.86 7.55 2.03
N ILE A 33 -15.59 8.15 1.09
CA ILE A 33 -15.13 8.31 -0.30
C ILE A 33 -13.81 9.10 -0.38
N ASN A 34 -13.56 9.99 0.58
CA ASN A 34 -12.33 10.78 0.73
C ASN A 34 -11.20 10.04 1.47
N ASP A 35 -11.28 8.71 1.62
CA ASP A 35 -10.27 7.88 2.29
C ASP A 35 -10.05 8.24 3.78
N ILE A 36 -11.01 8.91 4.40
CA ILE A 36 -11.03 9.21 5.84
C ILE A 36 -11.54 7.98 6.59
N LEU A 37 -10.81 7.52 7.61
CA LEU A 37 -11.23 6.37 8.42
C LEU A 37 -12.55 6.64 9.13
N VAL A 38 -13.58 5.85 8.80
CA VAL A 38 -14.90 5.90 9.44
C VAL A 38 -15.00 4.84 10.53
N GLY A 39 -14.39 3.68 10.34
CA GLY A 39 -14.36 2.64 11.37
C GLY A 39 -13.56 1.40 10.97
N THR A 40 -13.22 0.60 11.97
CA THR A 40 -12.53 -0.69 11.82
C THR A 40 -13.35 -1.79 12.47
N LYS A 41 -13.35 -2.99 11.89
CA LYS A 41 -14.04 -4.16 12.44
C LYS A 41 -13.11 -5.38 12.41
N GLY A 42 -12.99 -6.05 13.55
CA GLY A 42 -12.16 -7.25 13.72
C GLY A 42 -10.83 -6.97 14.40
N HIS A 43 -9.94 -7.96 14.37
CA HIS A 43 -8.58 -7.87 14.91
C HIS A 43 -7.59 -8.52 13.92
N HIS A 44 -6.34 -8.09 13.95
CA HIS A 44 -5.30 -8.71 13.15
C HIS A 44 -4.87 -10.03 13.79
N SER A 45 -5.03 -11.12 13.06
CA SER A 45 -4.56 -12.45 13.50
C SER A 45 -3.12 -12.75 13.10
N HIS A 46 -2.36 -11.72 12.69
CA HIS A 46 -0.99 -11.87 12.19
C HIS A 46 -0.14 -10.65 12.61
N PRO A 47 1.19 -10.82 12.67
CA PRO A 47 2.08 -9.71 12.98
C PRO A 47 2.07 -8.64 11.88
N PRO A 48 2.44 -7.39 12.22
CA PRO A 48 2.65 -6.34 11.23
C PRO A 48 3.78 -6.71 10.27
N GLU A 49 3.63 -6.34 9.00
CA GLU A 49 4.55 -6.66 7.91
C GLU A 49 5.09 -5.35 7.31
N PRO A 50 5.97 -4.63 8.04
CA PRO A 50 6.48 -3.34 7.62
C PRO A 50 7.23 -3.42 6.29
N GLU A 51 7.93 -4.52 6.03
CA GLU A 51 8.73 -4.72 4.82
C GLU A 51 7.86 -4.69 3.56
N GLN A 52 6.67 -5.32 3.64
CA GLN A 52 5.71 -5.32 2.55
C GLN A 52 5.20 -3.91 2.24
N ILE A 53 5.07 -3.06 3.25
CA ILE A 53 4.68 -1.66 3.07
C ILE A 53 5.79 -0.89 2.37
N GLU A 54 7.04 -1.10 2.77
CA GLU A 54 8.20 -0.45 2.14
C GLU A 54 8.30 -0.81 0.65
N VAL A 55 8.20 -2.10 0.32
CA VAL A 55 8.23 -2.55 -1.08
C VAL A 55 7.06 -2.01 -1.88
N ARG A 56 5.85 -1.91 -1.31
CA ARG A 56 4.71 -1.28 -2.00
C ARG A 56 4.91 0.21 -2.25
N LYS A 57 5.50 0.94 -1.30
CA LYS A 57 5.84 2.35 -1.48
C LYS A 57 6.83 2.52 -2.62
N LEU A 58 7.89 1.71 -2.66
CA LEU A 58 8.85 1.70 -3.75
C LEU A 58 8.15 1.44 -5.10
N LYS A 59 7.31 0.39 -5.18
CA LYS A 59 6.54 0.08 -6.39
C LYS A 59 5.66 1.25 -6.83
N HIS A 60 5.00 1.93 -5.89
CA HIS A 60 4.16 3.09 -6.20
C HIS A 60 4.97 4.22 -6.81
N VAL A 61 6.11 4.58 -6.21
CA VAL A 61 6.98 5.64 -6.73
C VAL A 61 7.54 5.29 -8.11
N ILE A 62 8.03 4.06 -8.32
CA ILE A 62 8.53 3.62 -9.63
C ILE A 62 7.43 3.74 -10.69
N LYS A 63 6.20 3.31 -10.36
CA LYS A 63 5.06 3.41 -11.28
C LYS A 63 4.67 4.86 -11.56
N GLU A 64 4.59 5.71 -10.53
CA GLU A 64 4.25 7.12 -10.68
C GLU A 64 5.27 7.83 -11.59
N ARG A 65 6.56 7.59 -11.37
CA ARG A 65 7.62 8.11 -12.23
C ARG A 65 7.53 7.55 -13.65
N ALA A 66 7.27 6.26 -13.82
CA ALA A 66 7.14 5.64 -15.14
C ALA A 66 5.97 6.18 -15.97
N ILE A 67 4.90 6.66 -15.33
CA ILE A 67 3.76 7.29 -16.01
C ILE A 67 4.06 8.75 -16.36
N ASN A 68 4.70 9.49 -15.45
CA ASN A 68 4.90 10.94 -15.60
C ASN A 68 6.18 11.31 -16.35
N GLU A 69 7.20 10.45 -16.35
CA GLU A 69 8.49 10.68 -16.98
C GLU A 69 8.65 9.80 -18.22
N ASN A 70 9.31 10.34 -19.25
CA ASN A 70 9.73 9.57 -20.42
C ASN A 70 10.98 8.69 -20.16
N THR A 71 11.37 8.54 -18.90
CA THR A 71 12.52 7.74 -18.48
C THR A 71 12.15 6.25 -18.55
N PRO A 72 13.00 5.37 -19.11
CA PRO A 72 12.68 3.94 -19.18
C PRO A 72 12.57 3.33 -17.78
N VAL A 73 11.54 2.49 -17.55
CA VAL A 73 11.30 1.73 -16.31
C VAL A 73 12.56 1.06 -15.74
N PRO A 74 13.43 0.40 -16.54
CA PRO A 74 14.71 -0.12 -16.05
C PRO A 74 15.55 0.88 -15.25
N LYS A 75 15.65 2.11 -15.76
CA LYS A 75 16.46 3.16 -15.15
C LYS A 75 15.81 3.71 -13.89
N ILE A 76 14.49 3.91 -13.93
CA ILE A 76 13.71 4.33 -12.75
C ILE A 76 13.84 3.30 -11.63
N TYR A 77 13.79 2.01 -11.96
CA TYR A 77 13.95 0.93 -10.98
C TYR A 77 15.30 1.00 -10.27
N ASP A 78 16.40 1.13 -11.02
CA ASP A 78 17.76 1.19 -10.46
C ASP A 78 17.96 2.43 -9.59
N GLU A 79 17.47 3.59 -10.06
CA GLU A 79 17.52 4.85 -9.30
C GLU A 79 16.72 4.76 -8.00
N GLU A 80 15.48 4.28 -8.05
CA GLU A 80 14.60 4.24 -6.89
C GLU A 80 15.01 3.14 -5.89
N THR A 81 15.48 1.98 -6.36
CA THR A 81 15.98 0.93 -5.46
C THR A 81 17.26 1.34 -4.74
N SER A 82 18.14 2.11 -5.40
CA SER A 82 19.34 2.68 -4.79
C SER A 82 19.01 3.83 -3.82
N ARG A 83 17.93 4.58 -4.09
CA ARG A 83 17.51 5.73 -3.29
C ARG A 83 16.69 5.34 -2.06
N PHE A 84 15.86 4.31 -2.18
CA PHE A 84 15.05 3.80 -1.07
C PHE A 84 15.95 3.03 -0.09
N CYS A 85 16.09 3.58 1.13
CA CYS A 85 16.76 2.88 2.23
C CYS A 85 15.86 1.77 2.78
N LEU A 86 15.76 0.66 2.05
CA LEU A 86 14.98 -0.50 2.44
C LEU A 86 15.69 -1.32 3.52
N THR A 87 14.90 -1.91 4.41
CA THR A 87 15.40 -2.90 5.36
C THR A 87 15.92 -4.15 4.63
N SER A 88 16.87 -4.88 5.22
CA SER A 88 17.47 -6.07 4.59
C SER A 88 16.43 -7.12 4.18
N LEU A 89 15.35 -7.24 4.96
CA LEU A 89 14.23 -8.13 4.65
C LEU A 89 13.36 -7.58 3.52
N ALA A 90 13.09 -6.27 3.50
CA ALA A 90 12.39 -5.63 2.39
C ALA A 90 13.15 -5.80 1.05
N ILE A 91 14.49 -5.73 1.08
CA ILE A 91 15.34 -5.97 -0.10
C ILE A 91 15.14 -7.38 -0.67
N ALA A 92 15.01 -8.39 0.20
CA ALA A 92 14.83 -9.78 -0.23
C ALA A 92 13.48 -10.05 -0.91
N ILE A 93 12.47 -9.20 -0.67
CA ILE A 93 11.11 -9.35 -1.23
C ILE A 93 10.79 -8.34 -2.34
N ILE A 94 11.75 -7.50 -2.77
CA ILE A 94 11.53 -6.57 -3.88
C ILE A 94 11.30 -7.39 -5.16
N PRO A 95 10.21 -7.12 -5.91
CA PRO A 95 9.99 -7.78 -7.19
C PRO A 95 11.05 -7.34 -8.20
N SER A 96 11.44 -8.24 -9.08
CA SER A 96 12.41 -7.93 -10.13
C SER A 96 11.90 -6.82 -11.06
N GLN A 97 12.84 -6.16 -11.73
CA GLN A 97 12.54 -5.13 -12.73
C GLN A 97 11.54 -5.61 -13.80
N ARG A 98 11.65 -6.89 -14.22
CA ARG A 98 10.73 -7.51 -15.19
C ARG A 98 9.32 -7.63 -14.63
N GLU A 99 9.19 -8.06 -13.38
CA GLU A 99 7.88 -8.16 -12.72
C GLU A 99 7.23 -6.80 -12.58
N ILE A 100 7.98 -5.74 -12.26
CA ILE A 100 7.44 -4.39 -12.19
C ILE A 100 6.99 -3.88 -13.56
N SER A 101 7.79 -4.12 -14.60
CA SER A 101 7.45 -3.72 -15.97
C SER A 101 6.26 -4.48 -16.55
N ALA A 102 6.00 -5.70 -16.06
CA ALA A 102 4.90 -6.56 -16.50
C ALA A 102 3.61 -6.37 -15.67
N MET A 103 3.67 -5.63 -14.55
CA MET A 103 2.48 -5.35 -13.75
C MET A 103 1.63 -4.28 -14.42
N GLU A 104 0.43 -4.66 -14.84
CA GLU A 104 -0.60 -3.75 -15.34
C GLU A 104 -0.76 -2.54 -14.39
N LEU A 105 -1.02 -1.37 -14.98
CA LEU A 105 -1.15 -0.07 -14.29
C LEU A 105 -2.37 0.02 -13.35
N PHE A 106 -3.10 -1.07 -13.19
CA PHE A 106 -4.32 -1.15 -12.40
C PHE A 106 -4.13 -2.14 -11.24
N ASP A 107 -3.55 -1.66 -10.15
CA ASP A 107 -3.99 -2.16 -8.86
C ASP A 107 -4.31 -0.92 -8.04
N GLY A 108 -5.61 -0.71 -7.82
CA GLY A 108 -6.16 0.41 -7.06
C GLY A 108 -5.74 0.35 -5.60
N LEU A 109 -4.44 0.55 -5.37
CA LEU A 109 -3.79 0.73 -4.07
C LEU A 109 -4.20 2.11 -3.55
N SER A 110 -5.46 2.20 -3.15
CA SER A 110 -5.85 3.11 -2.10
C SER A 110 -5.23 2.56 -0.81
N TYR A 111 -3.97 2.90 -0.61
CA TYR A 111 -3.35 2.79 0.70
C TYR A 111 -4.10 3.76 1.60
N VAL A 112 -5.08 3.25 2.32
CA VAL A 112 -5.55 3.96 3.49
C VAL A 112 -4.59 3.57 4.59
N VAL A 113 -3.51 4.34 4.74
CA VAL A 113 -3.03 4.60 6.10
C VAL A 113 -4.12 5.50 6.66
N PRO A 114 -4.99 5.01 7.56
CA PRO A 114 -6.05 5.86 8.07
C PRO A 114 -5.40 7.08 8.69
N LYS A 115 -5.57 8.25 8.06
CA LYS A 115 -5.28 9.54 8.67
C LYS A 115 -6.27 9.66 9.81
N ASN A 116 -5.89 9.19 11.00
CA ASN A 116 -6.69 9.46 12.18
C ASN A 116 -6.56 10.96 12.43
N ILE A 117 -7.68 11.68 12.31
CA ILE A 117 -7.82 13.01 12.91
C ILE A 117 -7.66 12.76 14.41
N SER A 118 -6.43 12.98 14.88
CA SER A 118 -6.07 12.85 16.28
C SER A 118 -7.16 13.48 17.13
N SER A 119 -7.70 12.66 18.03
CA SER A 119 -8.75 13.01 18.96
C SER A 119 -8.48 14.38 19.61
N LYS A 120 -9.37 15.35 19.39
CA LYS A 120 -9.63 16.37 20.41
C LYS A 120 -10.84 15.89 21.22
N LYS A 121 -10.55 15.09 22.25
CA LYS A 121 -11.39 15.01 23.44
C LYS A 121 -11.57 16.43 23.98
N LYS A 122 -12.80 16.84 24.21
CA LYS A 122 -13.14 17.89 25.16
C LYS A 122 -14.34 17.42 25.97
#